data_AF-A0A418B3D2-F1
#
_entry.id   AF-A0A418B3D2-F1
#
_cell.length_a   1.000
_cell.length_b   1.000
_cell.length_c   1.000
_cell.angle_alpha   90.00
_cell.angle_beta   90.00
_cell.angle_gamma   90.00
#
_symmetry.space_group_name_H-M   'P 1'
#
loop_
_entity.id
_entity.type
_entity.pdbx_description
1 polymer ?
#
loop_
_entity_poly.entity_id
_entity_poly.type
_entity_poly.pdbx_seq_one_letter_code
_entity_poly.pdbx_strand_id
1 'polypeptide(L)'
;MTIIRIHLVHTNFASVDSRNHPTSDLGGAREMKMQSILAAILVFTCLQVTASTSTCISALDGKVLDLRESADIVNDDFCDCMDGVDEPATSACSHLPTSMFQCRNEDALTLSIHSSRVHDGVCDCCDGTDEPDGRCANTCHIEIAKRREQAAKDLVVLKSGLAERQRRLRVLAADDAKKELDLVTHAAAHREWRALKLQMQVFLDRETRREYEMQVASAKKNQLAEDDPSDHALHPADAASFLDDSPSPPVTQPDDADVATEFQHPKVQRFLGHAVVYRQNGNWVSALANDAFIVFSSQMSLRAYMHDVIESAKR
;
A
#
# COMPACT_ATOMS: atom_id res chain seq x y z
N MET A 1 14.65 60.43 -48.01
CA MET A 1 15.15 59.04 -48.06
C MET A 1 15.42 58.64 -46.61
N THR A 2 14.77 57.69 -45.96
CA THR A 2 13.90 56.61 -46.42
C THR A 2 13.08 56.13 -45.22
N ILE A 3 11.82 55.82 -45.52
CA ILE A 3 10.76 55.18 -44.74
C ILE A 3 11.25 53.93 -43.98
N ILE A 4 10.69 53.65 -42.78
CA ILE A 4 10.26 52.33 -42.24
C ILE A 4 9.49 52.61 -40.92
N ARG A 5 8.15 52.60 -40.90
CA ARG A 5 7.18 51.49 -40.69
C ARG A 5 6.90 51.21 -39.20
N ILE A 6 5.88 51.90 -38.67
CA ILE A 6 5.23 51.59 -37.38
C ILE A 6 4.19 50.49 -37.65
N HIS A 7 4.32 49.33 -37.00
CA HIS A 7 3.33 48.26 -37.03
C HIS A 7 2.49 48.30 -35.75
N LEU A 8 1.19 48.57 -35.91
CA LEU A 8 0.14 48.18 -34.99
C LEU A 8 0.05 46.65 -34.91
N VAL A 9 -0.21 46.11 -33.72
CA VAL A 9 -0.99 44.88 -33.55
C VAL A 9 -2.01 45.10 -32.45
N HIS A 10 -3.25 45.35 -32.88
CA HIS A 10 -4.48 45.08 -32.13
C HIS A 10 -4.64 43.56 -32.00
N THR A 11 -4.86 43.06 -30.79
CA THR A 11 -5.32 41.68 -30.59
C THR A 11 -6.83 41.63 -30.43
N ASN A 12 -7.45 40.92 -31.36
CA ASN A 12 -8.84 40.51 -31.42
C ASN A 12 -9.26 39.68 -30.19
N PHE A 13 -10.47 39.92 -29.67
CA PHE A 13 -11.24 38.89 -29.00
C PHE A 13 -12.63 38.80 -29.64
N ALA A 14 -12.94 37.61 -30.13
CA ALA A 14 -14.11 37.32 -30.95
C ALA A 14 -15.40 37.42 -30.13
N SER A 15 -16.38 38.10 -30.73
CA SER A 15 -17.79 38.07 -30.37
C SER A 15 -18.47 36.95 -31.14
N VAL A 16 -19.17 36.06 -30.44
CA VAL A 16 -20.24 35.24 -31.04
C VAL A 16 -21.49 35.41 -30.20
N ASP A 17 -22.48 35.92 -30.90
CA ASP A 17 -23.85 36.23 -30.53
C ASP A 17 -24.66 34.93 -30.35
N SER A 18 -25.58 34.90 -29.38
CA SER A 18 -26.74 34.01 -29.48
C SER A 18 -27.86 34.46 -28.55
N ARG A 19 -28.90 35.03 -29.15
CA ARG A 19 -30.24 35.19 -28.57
C ARG A 19 -30.93 33.82 -28.60
N ASN A 20 -31.53 33.41 -27.49
CA ASN A 20 -32.86 32.78 -27.50
C ASN A 20 -33.53 32.83 -26.11
N HIS A 21 -34.85 32.99 -26.16
CA HIS A 21 -35.80 33.26 -25.07
C HIS A 21 -35.86 32.18 -23.96
N PRO A 22 -36.43 32.52 -22.78
CA PRO A 22 -36.53 31.66 -21.62
C PRO A 22 -37.78 30.77 -21.67
N THR A 23 -37.64 29.52 -21.27
CA THR A 23 -38.75 28.74 -20.73
C THR A 23 -38.59 28.67 -19.22
N SER A 24 -39.56 29.28 -18.56
CA SER A 24 -39.90 29.12 -17.15
C SER A 24 -39.84 27.66 -16.71
N ASP A 25 -39.11 27.35 -15.64
CA ASP A 25 -39.58 26.34 -14.71
C ASP A 25 -39.06 26.54 -13.28
N LEU A 26 -39.93 26.17 -12.34
CA LEU A 26 -39.90 26.49 -10.92
C LEU A 26 -38.70 25.87 -10.19
N GLY A 27 -37.88 26.70 -9.54
CA GLY A 27 -36.84 26.21 -8.61
C GLY A 27 -36.12 27.27 -7.77
N GLY A 28 -36.55 28.53 -7.79
CA GLY A 28 -35.84 29.64 -7.15
C GLY A 28 -36.24 29.86 -5.69
N ALA A 29 -35.77 29.02 -4.76
CA ALA A 29 -35.84 29.36 -3.33
C ALA A 29 -34.75 28.70 -2.46
N ARG A 30 -34.03 27.69 -2.96
CA ARG A 30 -33.03 26.96 -2.17
C ARG A 30 -31.57 27.32 -2.46
N GLU A 31 -31.26 27.92 -3.61
CA GLU A 31 -29.86 28.21 -3.99
C GLU A 31 -29.30 29.53 -3.41
N MET A 32 -30.11 30.58 -3.21
CA MET A 32 -29.61 31.86 -2.67
C MET A 32 -29.17 31.80 -1.21
N LYS A 33 -29.65 30.83 -0.42
CA LYS A 33 -29.22 30.65 0.97
C LYS A 33 -27.85 29.99 1.08
N MET A 34 -27.49 29.10 0.15
CA MET A 34 -26.22 28.37 0.25
C MET A 34 -25.01 29.26 -0.06
N GLN A 35 -25.13 30.15 -1.06
CA GLN A 35 -24.07 31.11 -1.40
C GLN A 35 -23.83 32.17 -0.32
N SER A 36 -24.89 32.64 0.35
CA SER A 36 -24.78 33.62 1.43
C SER A 36 -24.21 33.01 2.72
N ILE A 37 -24.51 31.74 3.00
CA ILE A 37 -23.92 30.99 4.12
C ILE A 37 -22.44 30.66 3.83
N LEU A 38 -22.09 30.28 2.60
CA LEU A 38 -20.69 30.04 2.19
C LEU A 38 -19.84 31.32 2.26
N ALA A 39 -20.39 32.47 1.86
CA ALA A 39 -19.71 33.76 1.99
C ALA A 39 -19.56 34.18 3.45
N ALA A 40 -20.57 33.97 4.29
CA ALA A 40 -20.49 34.24 5.73
C ALA A 40 -19.47 33.33 6.43
N ILE A 41 -19.40 32.04 6.06
CA ILE A 41 -18.41 31.10 6.58
C ILE A 41 -17.00 31.51 6.14
N LEU A 42 -16.79 31.92 4.88
CA LEU A 42 -15.49 32.42 4.40
C LEU A 42 -15.04 33.71 5.11
N VAL A 43 -15.96 34.61 5.44
CA VAL A 43 -15.65 35.84 6.22
C VAL A 43 -15.40 35.52 7.69
N PHE A 44 -16.14 34.57 8.28
CA PHE A 44 -15.95 34.12 9.66
C PHE A 44 -14.66 33.30 9.85
N THR A 45 -14.26 32.51 8.84
CA THR A 45 -12.97 31.82 8.83
C THR A 45 -11.82 32.77 8.54
N CYS A 46 -12.02 33.85 7.77
CA CYS A 46 -11.01 34.90 7.63
C CYS A 46 -10.79 35.70 8.92
N LEU A 47 -11.85 35.92 9.73
CA LEU A 47 -11.77 36.70 10.96
C LEU A 47 -11.17 35.94 12.16
N GLN A 48 -11.09 34.60 12.08
CA GLN A 48 -10.60 33.74 13.17
C GLN A 48 -9.18 33.18 12.92
N VAL A 49 -8.52 33.54 11.81
CA VAL A 49 -7.16 33.03 11.46
C VAL A 49 -6.04 34.00 11.85
N THR A 50 -6.35 35.12 12.51
CA THR A 50 -5.33 35.97 13.17
C THR A 50 -5.34 35.72 14.69
N ALA A 51 -5.23 34.47 15.11
CA ALA A 51 -4.82 34.17 16.49
C ALA A 51 -3.31 34.38 16.55
N SER A 52 -2.92 35.63 16.75
CA SER A 52 -1.53 36.04 16.86
C SER A 52 -0.85 35.28 18.00
N THR A 53 0.36 34.81 17.72
CA THR A 53 1.36 34.31 18.67
C THR A 53 1.89 35.43 19.58
N SER A 54 1.01 36.29 20.09
CA SER A 54 1.36 37.52 20.81
C SER A 54 1.35 37.35 22.32
N THR A 55 0.99 36.17 22.84
CA THR A 55 0.95 35.92 24.27
C THR A 55 1.72 34.66 24.62
N CYS A 56 2.44 34.70 25.74
CA CYS A 56 3.16 33.56 26.30
C CYS A 56 2.89 33.43 27.81
N ILE A 57 3.33 32.33 28.41
CA ILE A 57 3.30 32.15 29.86
C ILE A 57 4.67 32.52 30.42
N SER A 58 4.71 33.44 31.38
CA SER A 58 5.93 33.85 32.07
C SER A 58 6.57 32.68 32.81
N ALA A 59 7.88 32.50 32.61
CA ALA A 59 8.71 31.54 33.31
C ALA A 59 8.97 31.91 34.79
N LEU A 60 8.85 33.19 35.15
CA LEU A 60 9.06 33.66 36.53
C LEU A 60 7.82 33.45 37.40
N ASP A 61 6.67 33.95 36.95
CA ASP A 61 5.45 34.08 37.77
C ASP A 61 4.29 33.20 37.28
N GLY A 62 4.40 32.55 36.12
CA GLY A 62 3.32 31.78 35.50
C GLY A 62 2.15 32.63 34.97
N LYS A 63 2.30 33.96 34.93
CA LYS A 63 1.29 34.89 34.40
C LYS A 63 1.33 34.92 32.88
N VAL A 64 0.20 35.26 32.25
CA VAL A 64 0.15 35.50 30.80
C VAL A 64 0.80 36.85 30.50
N LEU A 65 1.80 36.85 29.63
CA LEU A 65 2.46 38.05 29.10
C LEU A 65 1.91 38.35 27.71
N ASP A 66 1.66 39.62 27.42
CA ASP A 66 1.36 40.11 26.07
C ASP A 66 2.61 40.74 25.47
N LEU A 67 3.22 40.04 24.51
CA LEU A 67 4.47 40.42 23.84
C LEU A 67 4.29 41.62 22.90
N ARG A 68 3.05 41.96 22.56
CA ARG A 68 2.76 43.09 21.67
C ARG A 68 2.67 44.41 22.44
N GLU A 69 2.20 44.36 23.68
CA GLU A 69 2.17 45.52 24.58
C GLU A 69 3.52 45.70 25.30
N SER A 70 4.21 44.60 25.58
CA SER A 70 5.52 44.58 26.23
C SER A 70 6.63 44.32 25.19
N ALA A 71 6.84 45.24 24.25
CA ALA A 71 7.89 45.07 23.24
C ALA A 71 9.32 45.09 23.84
N ASP A 72 9.47 45.65 25.05
CA ASP A 72 10.75 45.77 25.75
C ASP A 72 11.28 44.44 26.31
N ILE A 73 10.43 43.41 26.44
CA ILE A 73 10.82 42.05 26.87
C ILE A 73 11.08 41.12 25.67
N VAL A 74 11.01 41.65 24.45
CA VAL A 74 11.23 40.85 23.24
C VAL A 74 12.63 41.14 22.72
N ASN A 75 13.47 40.11 22.61
CA ASN A 75 14.89 40.23 22.27
C ASN A 75 15.70 41.11 23.23
N ASP A 76 15.49 40.98 24.54
CA ASP A 76 16.18 41.76 25.58
C ASP A 76 17.33 40.99 26.25
N ASP A 77 17.72 39.84 25.68
CA ASP A 77 18.72 38.91 26.18
C ASP A 77 18.30 38.26 27.53
N PHE A 78 16.99 38.17 27.80
CA PHE A 78 16.45 37.51 28.99
C PHE A 78 15.27 36.60 28.66
N CYS A 79 15.29 35.36 29.17
CA CYS A 79 14.24 34.40 28.88
C CYS A 79 13.07 34.51 29.87
N ASP A 80 12.07 35.29 29.49
CA ASP A 80 10.83 35.55 30.22
C ASP A 80 9.73 34.53 29.93
N CYS A 81 9.64 33.95 28.73
CA CYS A 81 8.59 32.99 28.38
C CYS A 81 9.02 31.53 28.58
N MET A 82 8.08 30.68 29.02
CA MET A 82 8.33 29.24 29.19
C MET A 82 8.60 28.49 27.88
N ASP A 83 8.10 29.00 26.77
CA ASP A 83 8.27 28.47 25.41
C ASP A 83 9.40 29.18 24.63
N GLY A 84 9.94 30.28 25.17
CA GLY A 84 11.05 31.04 24.62
C GLY A 84 10.72 31.86 23.38
N VAL A 85 9.44 32.21 23.19
CA VAL A 85 8.93 32.97 22.03
C VAL A 85 9.24 34.47 22.09
N ASP A 86 9.59 34.96 23.27
CA ASP A 86 10.13 36.29 23.56
C ASP A 86 11.53 36.51 22.99
N GLU A 87 12.30 35.43 22.80
CA GLU A 87 13.70 35.50 22.37
C GLU A 87 13.95 34.84 21.00
N PRO A 88 13.29 35.32 19.91
CA PRO A 88 13.47 34.76 18.57
C PRO A 88 14.81 35.15 17.91
N ALA A 89 15.49 36.20 18.39
CA ALA A 89 16.70 36.75 17.78
C ALA A 89 17.93 36.76 18.72
N THR A 90 17.82 36.16 19.91
CA THR A 90 18.93 36.07 20.86
C THR A 90 19.13 34.62 21.33
N SER A 91 20.17 34.43 22.15
CA SER A 91 20.50 33.13 22.76
C SER A 91 19.93 32.91 24.16
N ALA A 92 19.15 33.86 24.69
CA ALA A 92 18.75 33.88 26.11
C ALA A 92 17.91 32.65 26.51
N CYS A 93 17.05 32.16 25.61
CA CYS A 93 16.25 30.96 25.81
C CYS A 93 16.94 29.65 25.36
N SER A 94 18.28 29.62 25.24
CA SER A 94 19.06 28.45 24.81
C SER A 94 18.93 27.20 25.69
N HIS A 95 18.40 27.32 26.90
CA HIS A 95 18.12 26.18 27.77
C HIS A 95 16.84 25.42 27.37
N LEU A 96 15.99 26.02 26.53
CA LEU A 96 14.76 25.41 26.03
C LEU A 96 15.03 24.69 24.71
N PRO A 97 14.62 23.41 24.58
CA PRO A 97 14.79 22.66 23.34
C PRO A 97 13.90 23.15 22.19
N THR A 98 12.89 23.96 22.49
CA THR A 98 11.97 24.59 21.54
C THR A 98 12.49 25.92 21.01
N SER A 99 13.54 26.49 21.61
CA SER A 99 14.09 27.78 21.21
C SER A 99 14.90 27.64 19.93
N MET A 100 14.37 28.24 18.88
CA MET A 100 14.90 28.13 17.53
C MET A 100 15.01 29.52 16.92
N PHE A 101 16.18 29.85 16.41
CA PHE A 101 16.45 31.05 15.62
C PHE A 101 16.19 30.77 14.15
N GLN A 102 15.54 31.71 13.46
CA GLN A 102 15.27 31.60 12.03
C GLN A 102 16.26 32.45 11.24
N CYS A 103 17.18 31.80 10.51
CA CYS A 103 18.07 32.50 9.59
C CYS A 103 17.23 33.21 8.51
N ARG A 104 17.63 34.43 8.13
CA ARG A 104 16.90 35.25 7.15
C ARG A 104 17.05 34.72 5.72
N ASN A 105 18.28 34.38 5.33
CA ASN A 105 18.69 33.62 4.14
C ASN A 105 17.99 33.98 2.80
N GLU A 106 17.54 35.23 2.62
CA GLU A 106 16.83 35.74 1.43
C GLU A 106 15.72 34.78 0.89
N ASP A 107 14.98 34.12 1.79
CA ASP A 107 13.86 33.19 1.51
C ASP A 107 14.19 31.95 0.66
N ALA A 108 15.41 31.80 0.13
CA ALA A 108 15.81 30.68 -0.71
C ALA A 108 16.27 29.45 0.10
N LEU A 109 16.73 29.68 1.34
CA LEU A 109 17.20 28.63 2.25
C LEU A 109 16.56 28.80 3.62
N THR A 110 15.39 28.17 3.81
CA THR A 110 14.78 28.07 5.14
C THR A 110 15.67 27.21 6.03
N LEU A 111 16.45 27.85 6.90
CA LEU A 111 17.27 27.20 7.91
C LEU A 111 16.89 27.77 9.26
N SER A 112 16.68 26.88 10.22
CA SER A 112 16.48 27.25 11.60
C SER A 112 17.54 26.54 12.43
N ILE A 113 18.20 27.31 13.30
CA ILE A 113 19.27 26.85 14.18
C ILE A 113 18.80 26.96 15.62
N HIS A 114 19.40 26.21 16.52
CA HIS A 114 19.08 26.32 17.93
C HIS A 114 19.60 27.65 18.49
N SER A 115 18.84 28.31 19.36
CA SER A 115 19.20 29.65 19.87
C SER A 115 20.54 29.71 20.60
N SER A 116 21.03 28.57 21.12
CA SER A 116 22.39 28.49 21.68
C SER A 116 23.52 28.81 20.70
N ARG A 117 23.23 28.85 19.39
CA ARG A 117 24.20 29.16 18.33
C ARG A 117 24.15 30.61 17.86
N VAL A 118 23.23 31.40 18.42
CA VAL A 118 23.18 32.84 18.15
C VAL A 118 24.25 33.50 19.00
N HIS A 119 25.13 34.30 18.37
CA HIS A 119 26.23 35.01 19.02
C HIS A 119 27.24 34.10 19.76
N ASP A 120 27.40 32.84 19.35
CA ASP A 120 28.38 31.91 19.93
C ASP A 120 29.78 32.03 19.29
N GLY A 121 29.88 32.83 18.23
CA GLY A 121 31.10 33.13 17.50
C GLY A 121 31.35 32.22 16.29
N VAL A 122 30.45 31.29 15.99
CA VAL A 122 30.49 30.37 14.86
C VAL A 122 29.44 30.80 13.82
N CYS A 123 29.80 30.76 12.53
CA CYS A 123 28.87 31.07 11.45
C CYS A 123 28.07 29.83 11.05
N ASP A 124 26.84 29.70 11.56
CA ASP A 124 25.88 28.65 11.23
C ASP A 124 24.92 29.07 10.10
N CYS A 125 24.45 30.32 10.06
CA CYS A 125 23.62 30.81 8.96
C CYS A 125 24.49 31.19 7.75
N CYS A 126 24.02 30.88 6.53
CA CYS A 126 24.78 31.21 5.32
C CYS A 126 24.88 32.71 5.07
N ASP A 127 23.91 33.49 5.55
CA ASP A 127 23.90 34.95 5.45
C ASP A 127 24.67 35.62 6.60
N GLY A 128 25.03 34.86 7.63
CA GLY A 128 25.70 35.33 8.84
C GLY A 128 24.81 36.08 9.83
N THR A 129 23.48 35.96 9.74
CA THR A 129 22.53 36.70 10.61
C THR A 129 22.47 36.21 12.05
N ASP A 130 23.05 35.07 12.33
CA ASP A 130 23.25 34.49 13.66
C ASP A 130 24.36 35.18 14.48
N GLU A 131 25.22 35.95 13.82
CA GLU A 131 26.39 36.57 14.43
C GLU A 131 26.39 38.10 14.23
N PRO A 132 27.11 38.87 15.07
CA PRO A 132 27.16 40.32 14.94
C PRO A 132 27.82 40.76 13.62
N ASP A 133 27.38 41.93 13.12
CA ASP A 133 27.82 42.49 11.86
C ASP A 133 29.36 42.47 11.70
N GLY A 134 29.82 41.93 10.58
CA GLY A 134 31.24 41.87 10.22
C GLY A 134 32.01 40.65 10.72
N ARG A 135 31.37 39.75 11.49
CA ARG A 135 31.98 38.46 11.86
C ARG A 135 31.85 37.41 10.76
N CYS A 136 30.66 37.29 10.17
CA CYS A 136 30.35 36.29 9.16
C CYS A 136 30.14 36.91 7.78
N ALA A 137 30.58 36.21 6.74
CA ALA A 137 30.40 36.62 5.35
C ALA A 137 29.19 35.90 4.73
N ASN A 138 28.41 36.59 3.91
CA ASN A 138 27.27 35.99 3.22
C ASN A 138 27.75 35.04 2.10
N THR A 139 27.51 33.74 2.30
CA THR A 139 27.85 32.63 1.40
C THR A 139 26.64 31.93 0.82
N CYS A 140 25.42 32.45 1.02
CA CYS A 140 24.18 31.80 0.57
C CYS A 140 24.18 31.48 -0.93
N HIS A 141 24.74 32.35 -1.77
CA HIS A 141 24.83 32.12 -3.21
C HIS A 141 25.63 30.85 -3.57
N ILE A 142 26.71 30.55 -2.84
CA ILE A 142 27.53 29.35 -3.03
C ILE A 142 26.74 28.11 -2.61
N GLU A 143 26.08 28.20 -1.46
CA GLU A 143 25.34 27.06 -0.91
C GLU A 143 24.11 26.71 -1.77
N ILE A 144 23.38 27.72 -2.25
CA ILE A 144 22.27 27.55 -3.21
C ILE A 144 22.78 26.89 -4.49
N ALA A 145 23.90 27.35 -5.05
CA ALA A 145 24.48 26.77 -6.26
C ALA A 145 24.86 25.30 -6.05
N LYS A 146 25.50 24.98 -4.92
CA LYS A 146 25.87 23.61 -4.55
C LYS A 146 24.65 22.71 -4.39
N ARG A 147 23.60 23.17 -3.69
CA ARG A 147 22.34 22.42 -3.52
C ARG A 147 21.63 22.18 -4.86
N ARG A 148 21.62 23.18 -5.75
CA ARG A 148 21.07 23.03 -7.11
C ARG A 148 21.84 22.00 -7.94
N GLU A 149 23.17 22.01 -7.87
CA GLU A 149 24.00 21.02 -8.56
C GLU A 149 23.76 19.59 -8.03
N GLN A 150 23.68 19.42 -6.71
CA GLN A 150 23.37 18.13 -6.08
C GLN A 150 21.98 17.64 -6.47
N ALA A 151 20.95 18.49 -6.37
CA ALA A 151 19.58 18.15 -6.78
C ALA A 151 19.50 17.75 -8.27
N ALA A 152 20.29 18.38 -9.14
CA ALA A 152 20.36 18.00 -10.55
C ALA A 152 20.94 16.59 -10.75
N LYS A 153 22.00 16.23 -10.00
CA LYS A 153 22.59 14.88 -10.02
C LYS A 153 21.60 13.83 -9.50
N ASP A 154 20.95 14.11 -8.38
CA ASP A 154 19.98 13.21 -7.76
C ASP A 154 18.77 12.98 -8.67
N LEU A 155 18.29 14.03 -9.35
CA LEU A 155 17.19 13.94 -10.30
C LEU A 155 17.52 12.98 -11.46
N VAL A 156 18.76 12.95 -11.96
CA VAL A 156 19.18 12.00 -13.01
C VAL A 156 19.12 10.56 -12.50
N VAL A 157 19.59 10.31 -11.27
CA VAL A 157 19.54 8.98 -10.64
C VAL A 157 18.09 8.55 -10.42
N LEU A 158 17.24 9.43 -9.87
CA LEU A 158 15.82 9.15 -9.64
C LEU A 158 15.07 8.85 -10.93
N LYS A 159 15.29 9.62 -12.00
CA LYS A 159 14.64 9.38 -13.30
C LYS A 159 15.01 8.02 -13.89
N SER A 160 16.29 7.66 -13.85
CA SER A 160 16.74 6.35 -14.36
C SER A 160 16.21 5.19 -13.50
N GLY A 161 16.20 5.34 -12.17
CA GLY A 161 15.61 4.37 -11.25
C GLY A 161 14.10 4.19 -11.45
N LEU A 162 13.35 5.28 -11.66
CA LEU A 162 11.92 5.23 -11.96
C LEU A 162 11.63 4.55 -13.31
N ALA A 163 12.42 4.84 -14.34
CA ALA A 163 12.25 4.22 -15.66
C ALA A 163 12.48 2.70 -15.59
N GLU A 164 13.51 2.25 -14.87
CA GLU A 164 13.78 0.83 -14.69
C GLU A 164 12.72 0.14 -13.82
N ARG A 165 12.27 0.78 -12.74
CA ARG A 165 11.14 0.28 -11.92
C ARG A 165 9.89 0.09 -12.79
N GLN A 166 9.57 1.07 -13.64
CA GLN A 166 8.42 0.99 -14.53
C GLN A 166 8.54 -0.16 -15.52
N ARG A 167 9.74 -0.40 -16.06
CA ARG A 167 10.01 -1.54 -16.94
C ARG A 167 9.73 -2.87 -16.23
N ARG A 168 10.25 -3.05 -15.02
CA ARG A 168 10.04 -4.29 -14.24
C ARG A 168 8.58 -4.54 -13.91
N LEU A 169 7.85 -3.50 -13.54
CA LEU A 169 6.41 -3.61 -13.28
C LEU A 169 5.62 -4.05 -14.52
N ARG A 170 6.01 -3.61 -15.72
CA ARG A 170 5.40 -4.08 -16.97
C ARG A 170 5.66 -5.55 -17.26
N VAL A 171 6.88 -6.02 -16.99
CA VAL A 171 7.22 -7.45 -17.16
C VAL A 171 6.41 -8.30 -16.19
N LEU A 172 6.37 -7.93 -14.91
CA LEU A 172 5.57 -8.65 -13.91
C LEU A 172 4.09 -8.66 -14.28
N ALA A 173 3.53 -7.54 -14.74
CA ALA A 173 2.15 -7.48 -15.19
C ALA A 173 1.88 -8.41 -16.40
N ALA A 174 2.83 -8.52 -17.33
CA ALA A 174 2.72 -9.44 -18.47
C ALA A 174 2.82 -10.92 -18.03
N ASP A 175 3.72 -11.22 -17.10
CA ASP A 175 3.87 -12.56 -16.53
C ASP A 175 2.61 -12.99 -15.77
N ASP A 176 2.02 -12.09 -14.99
CA ASP A 176 0.79 -12.38 -14.26
C ASP A 176 -0.41 -12.57 -15.20
N ALA A 177 -0.50 -11.77 -16.27
CA ALA A 177 -1.51 -11.97 -17.31
C ALA A 177 -1.34 -13.33 -18.03
N LYS A 178 -0.09 -13.76 -18.26
CA LYS A 178 0.20 -15.07 -18.85
C LYS A 178 -0.20 -16.20 -17.91
N LYS A 179 0.16 -16.12 -16.62
CA LYS A 179 -0.23 -17.14 -15.62
C LYS A 179 -1.74 -17.27 -15.52
N GLU A 180 -2.48 -16.16 -15.54
CA GLU A 180 -3.94 -16.20 -15.50
C GLU A 180 -4.52 -16.94 -16.72
N LEU A 181 -3.98 -16.68 -17.91
CA LEU A 181 -4.37 -17.42 -19.12
C LEU A 181 -4.02 -18.92 -19.03
N ASP A 182 -2.81 -19.24 -18.55
CA ASP A 182 -2.35 -20.62 -18.36
C ASP A 182 -3.25 -21.37 -17.36
N LEU A 183 -3.71 -20.72 -16.29
CA LEU A 183 -4.65 -21.30 -15.33
C LEU A 183 -6.01 -21.61 -15.96
N VAL A 184 -6.57 -20.69 -16.75
CA VAL A 184 -7.86 -20.90 -17.43
C VAL A 184 -7.77 -22.02 -18.47
N THR A 185 -6.71 -22.04 -19.28
CA THR A 185 -6.50 -23.07 -20.30
C THR A 185 -6.29 -24.45 -19.68
N HIS A 186 -5.48 -24.53 -18.62
CA HIS A 186 -5.29 -25.79 -17.89
C HIS A 186 -6.59 -26.28 -17.25
N ALA A 187 -7.40 -25.39 -16.69
CA ALA A 187 -8.71 -25.76 -16.14
C ALA A 187 -9.67 -26.29 -17.21
N ALA A 188 -9.67 -25.71 -18.42
CA ALA A 188 -10.46 -26.20 -19.55
C ALA A 188 -10.02 -27.60 -19.99
N ALA A 189 -8.72 -27.80 -20.21
CA ALA A 189 -8.17 -29.11 -20.57
C ALA A 189 -8.49 -30.18 -19.51
N HIS A 190 -8.44 -29.82 -18.22
CA HIS A 190 -8.78 -30.72 -17.13
C HIS A 190 -10.27 -31.12 -17.14
N ARG A 191 -11.18 -30.21 -17.56
CA ARG A 191 -12.61 -30.53 -17.72
C ARG A 191 -12.83 -31.50 -18.87
N GLU A 192 -12.18 -31.29 -20.01
CA GLU A 192 -12.26 -32.17 -21.18
C GLU A 192 -11.75 -33.58 -20.86
N TRP A 193 -10.58 -33.68 -20.20
CA TRP A 193 -10.04 -34.96 -19.77
C TRP A 193 -10.99 -35.71 -18.82
N ARG A 194 -11.61 -35.01 -17.86
CA ARG A 194 -12.64 -35.60 -16.98
C ARG A 194 -13.83 -36.13 -17.78
N ALA A 195 -14.32 -35.38 -18.76
CA ALA A 195 -15.44 -35.80 -19.60
C ALA A 195 -15.08 -37.05 -20.43
N LEU A 196 -13.90 -37.08 -21.04
CA LEU A 196 -13.43 -38.23 -21.81
C LEU A 196 -13.23 -39.46 -20.93
N LYS A 197 -12.68 -39.29 -19.72
CA LYS A 197 -12.55 -40.37 -18.73
C LYS A 197 -13.89 -40.97 -18.37
N LEU A 198 -14.92 -40.14 -18.15
CA LEU A 198 -16.28 -40.60 -17.87
C LEU A 198 -16.86 -41.38 -19.04
N GLN A 199 -16.70 -40.88 -20.28
CA GLN A 199 -17.15 -41.59 -21.48
C GLN A 199 -16.49 -42.97 -21.60
N MET A 200 -15.17 -43.04 -21.44
CA MET A 200 -14.44 -44.30 -21.47
C MET A 200 -14.93 -45.27 -20.39
N GLN A 201 -15.18 -44.79 -19.17
CA GLN A 201 -15.73 -45.64 -18.11
C GLN A 201 -17.12 -46.18 -18.44
N VAL A 202 -18.00 -45.36 -19.02
CA VAL A 202 -19.33 -45.81 -19.45
C VAL A 202 -19.23 -46.86 -20.56
N PHE A 203 -18.31 -46.68 -21.53
CA PHE A 203 -18.07 -47.70 -22.55
C PHE A 203 -17.54 -49.00 -21.96
N LEU A 204 -16.59 -48.90 -21.04
CA LEU A 204 -16.02 -50.06 -20.37
C LEU A 204 -17.08 -50.82 -19.56
N ASP A 205 -17.89 -50.12 -18.76
CA ASP A 205 -18.98 -50.72 -17.97
C ASP A 205 -20.03 -51.41 -18.87
N ARG A 206 -20.29 -50.83 -20.04
CA ARG A 206 -21.20 -51.43 -21.02
C ARG A 206 -20.64 -52.72 -21.63
N GLU A 207 -19.34 -52.77 -21.91
CA GLU A 207 -18.69 -53.99 -22.42
C GLU A 207 -18.61 -55.07 -21.35
N THR A 208 -18.16 -54.73 -20.14
CA THR A 208 -18.08 -55.68 -19.01
C THR A 208 -19.45 -56.27 -18.66
N ARG A 209 -20.52 -55.47 -18.68
CA ARG A 209 -21.89 -55.96 -18.47
C ARG A 209 -22.31 -56.98 -19.54
N ARG A 210 -21.99 -56.72 -20.81
CA ARG A 210 -22.29 -57.66 -21.92
C ARG A 210 -21.50 -58.97 -21.77
N GLU A 211 -20.23 -58.88 -21.41
CA GLU A 211 -19.40 -60.06 -21.15
C GLU A 211 -19.96 -60.90 -19.99
N TYR A 212 -20.34 -60.25 -18.89
CA TYR A 212 -20.97 -60.92 -17.75
C TYR A 212 -22.28 -61.60 -18.14
N GLU A 213 -23.16 -60.93 -18.90
CA GLU A 213 -24.41 -61.51 -19.40
C GLU A 213 -24.16 -62.76 -20.26
N MET A 214 -23.16 -62.73 -21.16
CA MET A 214 -22.79 -63.89 -21.97
C MET A 214 -22.25 -65.05 -21.10
N GLN A 215 -21.42 -64.77 -20.09
CA GLN A 215 -20.90 -65.79 -19.18
C GLN A 215 -22.03 -66.47 -18.40
N VAL A 216 -22.94 -65.68 -17.82
CA VAL A 216 -24.11 -66.19 -17.09
C VAL A 216 -25.01 -67.03 -18.00
N ALA A 217 -25.26 -66.60 -19.24
CA ALA A 217 -26.04 -67.36 -20.20
C ALA A 217 -25.38 -68.70 -20.56
N SER A 218 -24.04 -68.72 -20.71
CA SER A 218 -23.29 -69.96 -20.95
C SER A 218 -23.37 -70.91 -19.75
N ALA A 219 -23.21 -70.39 -18.53
CA ALA A 219 -23.29 -71.18 -17.30
C ALA A 219 -24.69 -71.79 -17.11
N LYS A 220 -25.74 -71.02 -17.37
CA LYS A 220 -27.12 -71.50 -17.32
C LYS A 220 -27.41 -72.59 -18.37
N LYS A 221 -26.86 -72.44 -19.59
CA LYS A 221 -26.99 -73.47 -20.65
C LYS A 221 -26.26 -74.77 -20.28
N ASN A 222 -25.09 -74.66 -19.65
CA ASN A 222 -24.35 -75.83 -19.16
C ASN A 222 -25.11 -76.55 -18.03
N GLN A 223 -25.73 -75.81 -17.10
CA GLN A 223 -26.62 -76.40 -16.07
C GLN A 223 -27.83 -77.11 -16.67
N LEU A 224 -28.50 -76.50 -17.67
CA LEU A 224 -29.62 -77.11 -18.40
C LEU A 224 -29.22 -78.33 -19.25
N ALA A 225 -27.94 -78.50 -19.56
CA ALA A 225 -27.42 -79.67 -20.27
C ALA A 225 -27.01 -80.81 -19.33
N GLU A 226 -26.83 -80.55 -18.03
CA GLU A 226 -26.65 -81.58 -17.00
C GLU A 226 -27.97 -82.10 -16.44
N ASP A 227 -29.10 -81.40 -16.69
CA ASP A 227 -30.46 -81.84 -16.36
C ASP A 227 -31.20 -82.41 -17.60
N ASP A 228 -30.82 -83.60 -18.08
CA ASP A 228 -31.67 -84.47 -18.92
C ASP A 228 -31.79 -85.86 -18.22
N PRO A 229 -32.99 -86.41 -18.01
CA PRO A 229 -33.21 -87.46 -17.01
C PRO A 229 -32.97 -88.85 -17.59
N SER A 230 -31.95 -89.54 -17.08
CA SER A 230 -31.87 -91.00 -17.15
C SER A 230 -31.50 -91.58 -15.78
N ASP A 231 -32.50 -92.25 -15.21
CA ASP A 231 -32.54 -93.16 -14.06
C ASP A 231 -31.22 -93.51 -13.33
N HIS A 232 -31.19 -93.24 -12.02
CA HIS A 232 -31.11 -94.30 -11.02
C HIS A 232 -31.56 -93.81 -9.64
N ALA A 233 -32.68 -94.38 -9.17
CA ALA A 233 -33.08 -94.32 -7.76
C ALA A 233 -32.12 -95.16 -6.89
N LEU A 234 -31.74 -94.68 -5.69
CA LEU A 234 -31.75 -95.42 -4.41
C LEU A 234 -31.23 -94.59 -3.21
N HIS A 235 -32.18 -94.36 -2.30
CA HIS A 235 -32.12 -94.24 -0.83
C HIS A 235 -31.79 -92.93 -0.06
N PRO A 236 -32.49 -92.71 1.09
CA PRO A 236 -32.53 -91.46 1.84
C PRO A 236 -31.60 -91.43 3.06
N ALA A 237 -30.84 -90.35 3.17
CA ALA A 237 -30.14 -89.79 4.33
C ALA A 237 -29.35 -88.60 3.74
N ASP A 238 -29.54 -87.34 4.06
CA ASP A 238 -29.83 -86.73 5.34
C ASP A 238 -30.61 -85.43 5.14
N ALA A 239 -31.64 -85.23 5.96
CA ALA A 239 -32.18 -83.91 6.22
C ALA A 239 -31.31 -83.26 7.31
N ALA A 240 -30.56 -82.21 6.95
CA ALA A 240 -30.44 -80.96 7.71
C ALA A 240 -29.26 -80.13 7.20
N SER A 241 -29.56 -79.04 6.49
CA SER A 241 -28.93 -77.74 6.76
C SER A 241 -29.66 -76.67 5.95
N PHE A 242 -30.78 -76.26 6.51
CA PHE A 242 -31.19 -74.88 6.47
C PHE A 242 -30.09 -74.04 7.14
N LEU A 243 -29.53 -73.06 6.41
CA LEU A 243 -29.35 -71.64 6.78
C LEU A 243 -28.15 -71.01 6.04
N ASP A 244 -28.49 -69.94 5.32
CA ASP A 244 -27.72 -68.72 4.98
C ASP A 244 -26.19 -68.78 4.88
N ASP A 245 -25.64 -68.35 3.73
CA ASP A 245 -25.12 -66.99 3.66
C ASP A 245 -24.97 -66.50 2.19
N SER A 246 -25.30 -65.23 1.98
CA SER A 246 -25.12 -64.53 0.70
C SER A 246 -23.65 -64.29 0.38
N PRO A 247 -23.30 -64.19 -0.91
CA PRO A 247 -22.40 -63.10 -1.30
C PRO A 247 -22.98 -62.33 -2.47
N SER A 248 -23.50 -61.15 -2.17
CA SER A 248 -23.73 -60.07 -3.12
C SER A 248 -22.40 -59.68 -3.79
N PRO A 249 -22.36 -59.42 -5.11
CA PRO A 249 -21.22 -58.72 -5.69
C PRO A 249 -21.19 -57.28 -5.16
N PRO A 250 -20.01 -56.69 -4.93
CA PRO A 250 -19.91 -55.36 -4.36
C PRO A 250 -20.42 -54.34 -5.38
N VAL A 251 -21.51 -53.67 -5.03
CA VAL A 251 -21.82 -52.34 -5.56
C VAL A 251 -20.68 -51.44 -5.08
N THR A 252 -19.72 -51.16 -5.96
CA THR A 252 -18.85 -50.00 -5.78
C THR A 252 -19.69 -48.78 -6.13
N GLN A 253 -20.34 -48.23 -5.10
CA GLN A 253 -20.75 -46.85 -5.14
C GLN A 253 -19.48 -46.03 -5.42
N PRO A 254 -19.51 -45.02 -6.32
CA PRO A 254 -18.52 -43.97 -6.23
C PRO A 254 -18.76 -43.33 -4.87
N ASP A 255 -17.82 -43.53 -3.96
CA ASP A 255 -17.75 -42.76 -2.73
C ASP A 255 -17.63 -41.28 -3.13
N ASP A 256 -18.77 -40.59 -3.15
CA ASP A 256 -18.85 -39.19 -2.80
C ASP A 256 -18.49 -39.10 -1.30
N ALA A 257 -17.21 -39.31 -1.01
CA ALA A 257 -16.56 -38.72 0.12
C ALA A 257 -15.81 -37.50 -0.42
N ASP A 258 -16.52 -36.37 -0.39
CA ASP A 258 -15.93 -35.07 -0.14
C ASP A 258 -15.01 -35.17 1.07
N VAL A 259 -13.78 -35.64 0.84
CA VAL A 259 -12.64 -35.20 1.62
C VAL A 259 -12.22 -33.89 0.99
N ALA A 260 -13.03 -32.86 1.26
CA ALA A 260 -12.44 -31.60 1.69
C ALA A 260 -11.51 -31.95 2.86
N THR A 261 -10.26 -32.28 2.52
CA THR A 261 -9.18 -32.07 3.48
C THR A 261 -9.10 -30.57 3.61
N GLU A 262 -9.91 -30.07 4.53
CA GLU A 262 -9.61 -28.87 5.27
C GLU A 262 -8.25 -29.13 5.92
N PHE A 263 -7.18 -28.86 5.18
CA PHE A 263 -5.92 -28.49 5.79
C PHE A 263 -6.23 -27.20 6.55
N GLN A 264 -6.64 -27.34 7.81
CA GLN A 264 -6.49 -26.29 8.79
C GLN A 264 -5.00 -26.03 8.95
N HIS A 265 -4.46 -25.27 8.00
CA HIS A 265 -3.24 -24.53 8.24
C HIS A 265 -3.61 -23.50 9.33
N PRO A 266 -2.98 -23.52 10.51
CA PRO A 266 -3.12 -22.40 11.42
C PRO A 266 -2.50 -21.19 10.72
N LYS A 267 -3.36 -20.29 10.23
CA LYS A 267 -3.06 -18.91 9.82
C LYS A 267 -1.73 -18.74 9.07
N VAL A 268 -1.71 -19.07 7.78
CA VAL A 268 -0.76 -18.40 6.87
C VAL A 268 -1.25 -16.95 6.70
N GLN A 269 -0.84 -16.09 7.62
CA GLN A 269 -0.91 -14.65 7.40
C GLN A 269 -0.17 -14.36 6.09
N ARG A 270 -0.87 -13.75 5.13
CA ARG A 270 -0.27 -13.15 3.94
C ARG A 270 0.73 -12.09 4.39
N PHE A 271 1.98 -12.48 4.67
CA PHE A 271 3.10 -11.57 4.88
C PHE A 271 3.66 -11.12 3.52
N LEU A 272 2.83 -10.41 2.76
CA LEU A 272 3.32 -9.47 1.74
C LEU A 272 2.85 -8.07 2.13
N GLY A 273 3.10 -7.70 3.39
CA GLY A 273 3.17 -6.31 3.77
C GLY A 273 4.44 -5.73 3.16
N HIS A 274 4.30 -4.69 2.36
CA HIS A 274 5.42 -3.86 1.93
C HIS A 274 6.20 -3.41 3.18
N ALA A 275 7.32 -4.06 3.47
CA ALA A 275 8.22 -3.63 4.52
C ALA A 275 8.83 -2.28 4.08
N VAL A 276 8.38 -1.19 4.70
CA VAL A 276 9.02 0.12 4.56
C VAL A 276 10.26 0.08 5.44
N VAL A 277 11.42 -0.02 4.80
CA VAL A 277 12.72 -0.04 5.48
C VAL A 277 13.24 1.39 5.53
N TYR A 278 13.59 1.87 6.72
CA TYR A 278 14.31 3.12 6.90
C TYR A 278 15.50 2.91 7.84
N ARG A 279 16.47 3.81 7.73
CA ARG A 279 17.72 3.75 8.48
C ARG A 279 17.60 4.67 9.69
N GLN A 280 17.71 4.12 10.89
CA GLN A 280 17.76 4.89 12.13
C GLN A 280 19.04 4.52 12.88
N ASN A 281 19.87 5.52 13.21
CA ASN A 281 21.08 5.37 14.02
C ASN A 281 22.04 4.25 13.58
N GLY A 282 22.20 4.07 12.27
CA GLY A 282 23.12 3.06 11.70
C GLY A 282 22.57 1.64 11.59
N ASN A 283 21.38 1.37 12.16
CA ASN A 283 20.75 0.05 12.13
C ASN A 283 19.56 -0.01 11.15
N TRP A 284 19.33 -1.20 10.60
CA TRP A 284 18.20 -1.49 9.72
C TRP A 284 16.99 -1.91 10.56
N VAL A 285 15.85 -1.23 10.38
CA VAL A 285 14.61 -1.50 11.11
C VAL A 285 13.49 -1.75 10.12
N SER A 286 12.65 -2.76 10.37
CA SER A 286 11.42 -3.03 9.62
C SER A 286 10.21 -2.98 10.54
N ALA A 287 9.19 -2.21 10.17
CA ALA A 287 7.89 -2.26 10.83
C ALA A 287 7.01 -3.32 10.14
N LEU A 288 6.61 -4.36 10.86
CA LEU A 288 5.56 -5.28 10.43
C LEU A 288 4.23 -4.84 11.07
N ALA A 289 3.13 -4.94 10.34
CA ALA A 289 1.81 -4.40 10.69
C ALA A 289 1.08 -5.10 11.86
N ASN A 290 1.79 -5.88 12.68
CA ASN A 290 1.30 -6.38 13.96
C ASN A 290 2.40 -6.07 14.99
N ASP A 291 2.05 -5.37 16.07
CA ASP A 291 2.92 -4.70 17.05
C ASP A 291 4.04 -5.56 17.67
N ALA A 292 5.07 -5.89 16.89
CA ALA A 292 6.30 -6.51 17.34
C ALA A 292 7.49 -5.81 16.65
N PHE A 293 8.08 -4.84 17.35
CA PHE A 293 9.38 -4.29 17.00
C PHE A 293 10.45 -5.35 17.26
N ILE A 294 11.02 -5.94 16.20
CA ILE A 294 12.18 -6.81 16.34
C ILE A 294 13.44 -5.98 16.10
N VAL A 295 14.15 -5.66 17.18
CA VAL A 295 15.48 -5.04 17.11
C VAL A 295 16.52 -6.15 17.03
N PHE A 296 17.14 -6.31 15.87
CA PHE A 296 18.27 -7.23 15.73
C PHE A 296 19.58 -6.50 16.00
N SER A 297 20.24 -6.86 17.10
CA SER A 297 21.61 -6.44 17.42
C SER A 297 22.59 -7.43 16.80
N SER A 298 23.16 -7.05 15.64
CA SER A 298 24.51 -7.37 15.16
C SER A 298 24.58 -7.20 13.63
N GLN A 299 25.71 -6.70 13.14
CA GLN A 299 25.99 -6.39 11.72
C GLN A 299 25.79 -7.61 10.81
N MET A 300 24.57 -7.83 10.31
CA MET A 300 24.32 -8.81 9.26
C MET A 300 24.39 -8.13 7.89
N SER A 301 25.17 -8.71 6.98
CA SER A 301 25.16 -8.30 5.57
C SER A 301 23.79 -8.59 4.94
N LEU A 302 23.36 -7.79 3.97
CA LEU A 302 22.10 -7.96 3.24
C LEU A 302 21.92 -9.40 2.70
N ARG A 303 23.02 -10.04 2.32
CA ARG A 303 23.05 -11.42 1.83
C ARG A 303 22.70 -12.44 2.91
N ALA A 304 23.16 -12.22 4.15
CA ALA A 304 22.86 -13.08 5.29
C ALA A 304 21.37 -12.96 5.69
N TYR A 305 20.82 -11.74 5.69
CA TYR A 305 19.40 -11.50 5.94
C TYR A 305 18.50 -12.17 4.89
N MET A 306 18.82 -12.03 3.59
CA MET A 306 18.03 -12.68 2.54
C MET A 306 18.05 -14.22 2.64
N HIS A 307 19.16 -14.80 3.08
CA HIS A 307 19.25 -16.25 3.27
C HIS A 307 18.39 -16.72 4.45
N ASP A 308 18.40 -15.99 5.57
CA ASP A 308 17.62 -16.31 6.76
C ASP A 308 16.10 -16.16 6.52
N VAL A 309 15.69 -15.15 5.76
CA VAL A 309 14.29 -14.96 5.34
C VAL A 309 13.83 -16.12 4.46
N ILE A 310 14.69 -16.61 3.55
CA ILE A 310 14.38 -17.75 2.68
C ILE A 310 14.33 -19.06 3.48
N GLU A 311 15.21 -19.26 4.47
CA GLU A 311 15.17 -20.44 5.34
C GLU A 311 13.98 -20.42 6.31
N SER A 312 13.63 -19.25 6.83
CA SER A 312 12.47 -19.08 7.71
C SER A 312 11.15 -19.29 6.96
N ALA A 313 11.10 -18.99 5.66
CA ALA A 313 9.95 -19.27 4.80
C ALA A 313 9.78 -20.75 4.42
N LYS A 314 10.78 -21.61 4.72
CA LYS A 314 10.74 -23.06 4.47
C LYS A 314 10.30 -23.89 5.69
N ARG A 315 10.21 -23.30 6.88
CA ARG A 315 9.69 -23.96 8.10
C ARG A 315 8.21 -23.64 8.27
#